data_AF-A0A1G1TIY1-F1
#
_entry.id   AF-A0A1G1TIY1-F1
#
_cell.length_a   1.000
_cell.length_b   1.000
_cell.length_c   1.000
_cell.angle_alpha   90.00
_cell.angle_beta   90.00
_cell.angle_gamma   90.00
#
_symmetry.space_group_name_H-M   'P 1'
#
loop_
_entity.id
_entity.type
_entity.pdbx_description
1 polymer ?
#
loop_
_entity_poly.entity_id
_entity_poly.type
_entity_poly.pdbx_seq_one_letter_code
_entity_poly.pdbx_strand_id
1 'polypeptide(L)'
;MFDLTPARAAVVRAVADTLLPPAPGLPAGSEGVDLDQFAAAVRAQPAGAQAEFGQLLDLLGQPVVGLTWLGPLRPFAQLNAAQRELLLQSWAASRLPPLRKGFQALRKLCLFLYYGGSRSGRPAAWDALGYPGPADAPADTARPLETLRPRVETTYDCDVLVSGARGRAAAWWPASWPPRASMCWCWKRAPITTGATSRSAKPT
;
A
#
# COMPACT_ATOMS: atom_id res chain seq x y z
N MET A 1 -7.46 5.58 -23.59
CA MET A 1 -6.80 6.42 -22.55
C MET A 1 -7.75 6.53 -21.37
N PHE A 2 -7.28 6.40 -20.13
CA PHE A 2 -8.16 6.51 -18.96
C PHE A 2 -8.76 7.92 -18.83
N ASP A 3 -10.07 7.95 -18.61
CA ASP A 3 -10.81 9.19 -18.36
C ASP A 3 -11.68 9.08 -17.10
N LEU A 4 -11.69 10.15 -16.31
CA LEU A 4 -12.41 10.21 -15.05
C LEU A 4 -13.75 10.92 -15.26
N THR A 5 -14.71 10.18 -15.81
CA THR A 5 -16.07 10.68 -16.03
C THR A 5 -16.74 11.06 -14.71
N PRO A 6 -17.79 11.91 -14.70
CA PRO A 6 -18.51 12.26 -13.49
C PRO A 6 -19.03 11.05 -12.69
N ALA A 7 -19.46 9.98 -13.39
CA ALA A 7 -19.89 8.75 -12.76
C ALA A 7 -18.73 8.02 -12.05
N ARG A 8 -17.56 7.92 -12.70
CA ARG A 8 -16.35 7.35 -12.09
C ARG A 8 -15.87 8.20 -10.91
N ALA A 9 -15.91 9.52 -11.03
CA ALA A 9 -15.59 10.45 -9.95
C ALA A 9 -16.50 10.25 -8.72
N ALA A 10 -17.81 10.04 -8.92
CA ALA A 10 -18.74 9.74 -7.83
C ALA A 10 -18.40 8.43 -7.12
N VAL A 11 -18.01 7.39 -7.86
CA VAL A 11 -17.52 6.13 -7.30
C VAL A 11 -16.24 6.35 -6.49
N VAL A 12 -15.26 7.09 -7.03
CA VAL A 12 -13.99 7.37 -6.34
C VAL A 12 -14.22 8.10 -5.02
N ARG A 13 -15.09 9.13 -5.00
CA ARG A 13 -15.45 9.84 -3.76
C ARG A 13 -16.08 8.90 -2.73
N ALA A 14 -17.07 8.11 -3.15
CA ALA A 14 -17.72 7.15 -2.26
C ALA A 14 -16.74 6.12 -1.69
N VAL A 15 -15.78 5.65 -2.51
CA VAL A 15 -14.73 4.72 -2.05
C VAL A 15 -13.79 5.42 -1.08
N ALA A 16 -13.36 6.65 -1.38
CA ALA A 16 -12.50 7.43 -0.52
C ALA A 16 -13.15 7.67 0.86
N ASP A 17 -14.41 8.09 0.91
CA ASP A 17 -15.15 8.29 2.17
C ASP A 17 -15.31 6.99 2.98
N THR A 18 -15.45 5.85 2.30
CA THR A 18 -15.58 4.54 2.96
C THR A 18 -14.24 4.09 3.56
N LEU A 19 -13.12 4.37 2.87
CA LEU A 19 -11.78 3.99 3.34
C LEU A 19 -11.21 4.96 4.38
N LEU A 20 -11.64 6.22 4.31
CA LEU A 20 -11.12 7.36 5.06
C LEU A 20 -12.33 8.15 5.60
N PRO A 21 -13.03 7.62 6.62
CA PRO A 21 -14.14 8.32 7.24
C PRO A 21 -13.62 9.60 7.94
N PRO A 22 -14.46 10.65 8.04
CA PRO A 22 -14.08 11.86 8.75
C PRO A 22 -13.76 11.55 10.22
N ALA A 23 -12.74 12.20 10.75
CA ALA A 23 -12.32 12.09 12.15
C ALA A 23 -11.91 13.48 12.67
N PRO A 24 -11.79 13.70 13.99
CA PRO A 24 -11.40 15.01 14.52
C PRO A 24 -10.11 15.54 13.88
N GLY A 25 -10.21 16.68 13.19
CA GLY A 25 -9.11 17.31 12.45
C GLY A 25 -8.79 16.70 11.08
N LEU A 26 -9.35 15.53 10.74
CA LEU A 26 -9.12 14.85 9.46
C LEU A 26 -10.33 15.00 8.53
N PRO A 27 -10.14 15.56 7.31
CA PRO A 27 -11.23 15.68 6.35
C PRO A 27 -11.70 14.31 5.87
N ALA A 28 -12.92 14.21 5.36
CA ALA A 28 -13.39 12.99 4.74
C ALA A 28 -12.52 12.63 3.51
N GLY A 29 -12.48 11.35 3.14
CA GLY A 29 -11.68 10.90 2.00
C GLY A 29 -11.99 11.65 0.70
N SER A 30 -13.24 11.97 0.42
CA SER A 30 -13.64 12.73 -0.78
C SER A 30 -13.16 14.18 -0.80
N GLU A 31 -12.85 14.76 0.35
CA GLU A 31 -12.29 16.11 0.50
C GLU A 31 -10.75 16.08 0.48
N GLY A 32 -10.15 15.03 1.04
CA GLY A 32 -8.69 14.89 1.10
C GLY A 32 -8.05 14.25 -0.12
N VAL A 33 -8.81 13.56 -0.97
CA VAL A 33 -8.30 12.95 -2.22
C VAL A 33 -8.58 13.89 -3.40
N ASP A 34 -7.52 14.47 -3.94
CA ASP A 34 -7.55 15.25 -5.19
C ASP A 34 -7.82 14.32 -6.40
N LEU A 35 -8.93 14.56 -7.10
CA LEU A 35 -9.37 13.75 -8.23
C LEU A 35 -8.53 13.97 -9.50
N ASP A 36 -7.92 15.13 -9.67
CA ASP A 36 -7.02 15.40 -10.80
C ASP A 36 -5.70 14.65 -10.60
N GLN A 37 -5.16 14.66 -9.38
CA GLN A 37 -4.02 13.84 -9.02
C GLN A 37 -4.33 12.35 -9.11
N PHE A 38 -5.54 11.94 -8.72
CA PHE A 38 -6.01 10.56 -8.91
C PHE A 38 -6.01 10.16 -10.38
N ALA A 39 -6.60 10.97 -11.25
CA ALA A 39 -6.62 10.70 -12.68
C ALA A 39 -5.21 10.67 -13.29
N ALA A 40 -4.34 11.61 -12.88
CA ALA A 40 -2.95 11.65 -13.31
C ALA A 40 -2.17 10.40 -12.87
N ALA A 41 -2.34 9.95 -11.62
CA ALA A 41 -1.68 8.75 -11.09
C ALA A 41 -2.11 7.48 -11.85
N VAL A 42 -3.38 7.38 -12.23
CA VAL A 42 -3.87 6.26 -13.08
C VAL A 42 -3.28 6.37 -14.49
N ARG A 43 -3.28 7.57 -15.10
CA ARG A 43 -2.72 7.79 -16.45
C ARG A 43 -1.20 7.55 -16.54
N ALA A 44 -0.48 7.66 -15.42
CA ALA A 44 0.93 7.31 -15.34
C ALA A 44 1.22 5.80 -15.40
N GLN A 45 0.20 4.95 -15.28
CA GLN A 45 0.34 3.50 -15.38
C GLN A 45 0.35 3.02 -16.84
N PRO A 46 0.87 1.80 -17.12
CA PRO A 46 0.77 1.18 -18.44
C PRO A 46 -0.68 1.09 -18.95
N ALA A 47 -0.88 1.15 -20.27
CA ALA A 47 -2.21 1.19 -20.89
C ALA A 47 -3.14 0.03 -20.47
N GLY A 48 -2.60 -1.17 -20.26
CA GLY A 48 -3.37 -2.30 -19.74
C GLY A 48 -3.89 -2.07 -18.32
N ALA A 49 -3.06 -1.52 -17.43
CA ALA A 49 -3.46 -1.19 -16.06
C ALA A 49 -4.49 -0.05 -16.01
N GLN A 50 -4.37 0.94 -16.90
CA GLN A 50 -5.38 1.98 -17.08
C GLN A 50 -6.75 1.41 -17.46
N ALA A 51 -6.77 0.48 -18.42
CA ALA A 51 -8.00 -0.16 -18.89
C ALA A 51 -8.65 -1.02 -17.79
N GLU A 52 -7.86 -1.86 -17.11
CA GLU A 52 -8.34 -2.65 -15.97
C GLU A 52 -8.90 -1.78 -14.84
N PHE A 53 -8.26 -0.66 -14.56
CA PHE A 53 -8.73 0.26 -13.52
C PHE A 53 -10.02 0.98 -13.95
N GLY A 54 -10.17 1.33 -15.23
CA GLY A 54 -11.43 1.82 -15.79
C GLY A 54 -12.56 0.80 -15.62
N GLN A 55 -12.33 -0.46 -15.98
CA GLN A 55 -13.30 -1.56 -15.81
C GLN A 55 -13.70 -1.75 -14.34
N LEU A 56 -12.75 -1.61 -13.42
CA LEU A 56 -13.01 -1.67 -11.97
C LEU A 56 -13.99 -0.57 -11.53
N LEU A 57 -13.75 0.68 -11.95
CA LEU A 57 -14.64 1.80 -11.62
C LEU A 57 -16.01 1.66 -12.30
N ASP A 58 -16.05 1.16 -13.53
CA ASP A 58 -17.29 0.91 -14.26
C ASP A 58 -18.12 -0.19 -13.59
N LEU A 59 -17.49 -1.27 -13.11
CA LEU A 59 -18.15 -2.32 -12.33
C LEU A 59 -18.77 -1.75 -11.06
N LEU A 60 -18.03 -0.95 -10.29
CA LEU A 60 -18.53 -0.29 -9.08
C LEU A 60 -19.65 0.72 -9.37
N GLY A 61 -19.65 1.32 -10.56
CA GLY A 61 -20.69 2.24 -11.03
C GLY A 61 -21.99 1.55 -11.46
N GLN A 62 -22.01 0.22 -11.55
CA GLN A 62 -23.17 -0.55 -12.02
C GLN A 62 -23.87 -1.32 -10.88
N PRO A 63 -25.20 -1.52 -10.97
CA PRO A 63 -25.96 -2.33 -10.01
C PRO A 63 -25.44 -3.77 -9.85
N VAL A 64 -24.83 -4.32 -10.89
CA VAL A 64 -24.32 -5.70 -10.93
C VAL A 64 -23.22 -5.95 -9.89
N VAL A 65 -22.59 -4.90 -9.35
CA VAL A 65 -21.60 -5.03 -8.26
C VAL A 65 -22.17 -5.77 -7.04
N GLY A 66 -23.49 -5.68 -6.79
CA GLY A 66 -24.17 -6.42 -5.72
C GLY A 66 -23.94 -7.92 -5.77
N LEU A 67 -23.83 -8.51 -6.96
CA LEU A 67 -23.60 -9.95 -7.15
C LEU A 67 -22.22 -10.39 -6.67
N THR A 68 -21.23 -9.49 -6.63
CA THR A 68 -19.86 -9.84 -6.22
C THR A 68 -19.74 -10.18 -4.74
N TRP A 69 -20.73 -9.79 -3.92
CA TRP A 69 -20.73 -9.96 -2.47
C TRP A 69 -22.09 -10.39 -1.90
N LEU A 70 -23.03 -10.80 -2.78
CA LEU A 70 -24.41 -11.19 -2.44
C LEU A 70 -25.22 -10.08 -1.75
N GLY A 71 -25.02 -8.83 -2.18
CA GLY A 71 -25.73 -7.65 -1.70
C GLY A 71 -26.79 -7.10 -2.67
N PRO A 72 -27.39 -5.93 -2.36
CA PRO A 72 -28.40 -5.31 -3.22
C PRO A 72 -27.83 -4.90 -4.58
N LEU A 73 -28.65 -5.01 -5.63
CA LEU A 73 -28.32 -4.57 -6.98
C LEU A 73 -28.40 -3.05 -7.09
N ARG A 74 -27.42 -2.36 -6.50
CA ARG A 74 -27.27 -0.91 -6.56
C ARG A 74 -25.81 -0.54 -6.81
N PRO A 75 -25.54 0.53 -7.59
CA PRO A 75 -24.19 1.07 -7.73
C PRO A 75 -23.56 1.37 -6.38
N PHE A 76 -22.24 1.24 -6.28
CA PHE A 76 -21.50 1.42 -5.02
C PHE A 76 -21.81 2.77 -4.34
N ALA A 77 -21.85 3.85 -5.11
CA ALA A 77 -22.14 5.19 -4.61
C ALA A 77 -23.58 5.35 -4.05
N GLN A 78 -24.49 4.42 -4.34
CA GLN A 78 -25.87 4.43 -3.83
C GLN A 78 -26.09 3.47 -2.65
N LEU A 79 -25.08 2.69 -2.28
CA LEU A 79 -25.10 1.86 -1.08
C LEU A 79 -24.97 2.74 0.17
N ASN A 80 -25.55 2.30 1.28
CA ASN A 80 -25.33 2.94 2.58
C ASN A 80 -23.91 2.64 3.11
N ALA A 81 -23.46 3.36 4.14
CA ALA A 81 -22.10 3.23 4.68
C ALA A 81 -21.74 1.78 5.06
N ALA A 82 -22.58 1.11 5.85
CA ALA A 82 -22.36 -0.28 6.26
C ALA A 82 -22.27 -1.26 5.08
N GLN A 83 -23.09 -1.07 4.05
CA GLN A 83 -23.05 -1.89 2.83
C GLN A 83 -21.78 -1.66 2.02
N ARG A 84 -21.31 -0.41 1.92
CA ARG A 84 -20.03 -0.09 1.24
C ARG A 84 -18.86 -0.76 1.95
N GLU A 85 -18.82 -0.69 3.28
CA GLU A 85 -17.81 -1.35 4.10
C GLU A 85 -17.82 -2.87 3.90
N LEU A 86 -18.99 -3.50 4.00
CA LEU A 86 -19.15 -4.95 3.79
C LEU A 86 -18.69 -5.38 2.39
N LEU A 87 -19.03 -4.60 1.34
CA LEU A 87 -18.57 -4.88 -0.02
C LEU A 87 -17.04 -4.87 -0.09
N LEU A 88 -16.39 -3.80 0.40
CA LEU A 88 -14.93 -3.68 0.33
C LEU A 88 -14.22 -4.75 1.19
N GLN A 89 -14.76 -5.08 2.36
CA GLN A 89 -14.27 -6.16 3.21
C GLN A 89 -14.39 -7.52 2.51
N SER A 90 -15.53 -7.77 1.84
CA SER A 90 -15.74 -9.01 1.07
C SER A 90 -14.73 -9.16 -0.07
N TRP A 91 -14.39 -8.07 -0.75
CA TRP A 91 -13.38 -8.06 -1.81
C TRP A 91 -11.98 -8.30 -1.24
N ALA A 92 -11.65 -7.72 -0.09
CA ALA A 92 -10.36 -7.92 0.57
C ALA A 92 -10.11 -9.40 0.93
N ALA A 93 -11.15 -10.11 1.38
CA ALA A 93 -11.11 -11.52 1.78
C ALA A 93 -11.50 -12.50 0.65
N SER A 94 -11.85 -12.00 -0.53
CA SER A 94 -12.39 -12.84 -1.62
C SER A 94 -11.39 -13.89 -2.09
N ARG A 95 -11.89 -15.07 -2.48
CA ARG A 95 -11.07 -16.10 -3.13
C ARG A 95 -10.71 -15.72 -4.58
N LEU A 96 -11.45 -14.81 -5.19
CA LEU A 96 -11.23 -14.34 -6.56
C LEU A 96 -10.08 -13.32 -6.60
N PRO A 97 -8.94 -13.63 -7.27
CA PRO A 97 -7.80 -12.71 -7.36
C PRO A 97 -8.13 -11.32 -7.93
N PRO A 98 -9.01 -11.17 -8.94
CA PRO A 98 -9.38 -9.85 -9.47
C PRO A 98 -10.04 -8.93 -8.43
N LEU A 99 -10.93 -9.46 -7.58
CA LEU A 99 -11.61 -8.66 -6.55
C LEU A 99 -10.62 -8.17 -5.49
N ARG A 100 -9.72 -9.05 -5.04
CA ARG A 100 -8.63 -8.65 -4.13
C ARG A 100 -7.73 -7.58 -4.77
N LYS A 101 -7.37 -7.76 -6.04
CA LYS A 101 -6.54 -6.79 -6.78
C LYS A 101 -7.25 -5.43 -6.87
N GLY A 102 -8.54 -5.42 -7.20
CA GLY A 102 -9.36 -4.21 -7.26
C GLY A 102 -9.41 -3.47 -5.93
N PHE A 103 -9.73 -4.17 -4.83
CA PHE A 103 -9.69 -3.59 -3.48
C PHE A 103 -8.33 -2.99 -3.14
N GLN A 104 -7.24 -3.73 -3.39
CA GLN A 104 -5.89 -3.26 -3.07
C GLN A 104 -5.48 -2.05 -3.92
N ALA A 105 -5.90 -1.99 -5.19
CA ALA A 105 -5.63 -0.85 -6.06
C ALA A 105 -6.33 0.42 -5.54
N LEU A 106 -7.63 0.32 -5.22
CA LEU A 106 -8.42 1.41 -4.66
C LEU A 106 -7.84 1.88 -3.32
N ARG A 107 -7.62 0.94 -2.40
CA ARG A 107 -7.06 1.25 -1.08
C ARG A 107 -5.71 1.95 -1.19
N LYS A 108 -4.78 1.41 -1.98
CA LYS A 108 -3.45 1.99 -2.10
C LYS A 108 -3.49 3.38 -2.71
N LEU A 109 -4.26 3.58 -3.77
CA LEU A 109 -4.30 4.88 -4.45
C LEU A 109 -4.98 5.94 -3.58
N CYS A 110 -6.11 5.64 -2.95
CA CYS A 110 -6.78 6.57 -2.04
C CYS A 110 -5.87 6.96 -0.85
N LEU A 111 -5.26 5.97 -0.16
CA LEU A 111 -4.37 6.26 0.96
C LEU A 111 -3.10 6.99 0.52
N PHE A 112 -2.55 6.64 -0.66
CA PHE A 112 -1.38 7.31 -1.20
C PHE A 112 -1.66 8.77 -1.49
N LEU A 113 -2.81 9.12 -2.04
CA LEU A 113 -3.14 10.53 -2.33
C LEU A 113 -3.51 11.30 -1.05
N TYR A 114 -4.23 10.65 -0.14
CA TYR A 114 -4.66 11.28 1.11
C TYR A 114 -3.50 11.55 2.07
N TYR A 115 -2.48 10.69 2.11
CA TYR A 115 -1.33 10.84 3.01
C TYR A 115 0.02 11.13 2.32
N GLY A 116 0.17 10.82 1.04
CA GLY A 116 1.47 10.74 0.34
C GLY A 116 1.86 11.97 -0.45
N GLY A 117 1.38 13.16 -0.07
CA GLY A 117 1.72 14.41 -0.76
C GLY A 117 3.17 14.87 -0.59
N SER A 118 3.49 15.98 -1.24
CA SER A 118 4.75 16.71 -1.10
C SER A 118 4.54 17.96 -0.24
N ARG A 119 5.62 18.64 0.18
CA ARG A 119 5.50 19.87 0.97
C ARG A 119 4.76 21.00 0.23
N SER A 120 4.84 21.07 -1.10
CA SER A 120 4.11 22.05 -1.92
C SER A 120 2.62 21.72 -2.08
N GLY A 121 2.26 20.44 -2.02
CA GLY A 121 0.88 19.95 -2.02
C GLY A 121 0.52 19.29 -0.69
N ARG A 122 0.88 19.95 0.43
CA ARG A 122 0.78 19.39 1.79
C ARG A 122 -0.62 18.83 2.03
N PRO A 123 -0.78 17.51 2.23
CA PRO A 123 -2.08 16.93 2.52
C PRO A 123 -2.62 17.48 3.83
N ALA A 124 -3.92 17.81 3.87
CA ALA A 124 -4.59 18.28 5.08
C ALA A 124 -4.43 17.30 6.26
N ALA A 125 -4.30 16.01 5.96
CA ALA A 125 -4.04 14.98 6.96
C ALA A 125 -2.73 15.18 7.74
N TRP A 126 -1.72 15.83 7.16
CA TRP A 126 -0.43 16.04 7.83
C TRP A 126 -0.55 16.98 9.02
N ASP A 127 -1.32 18.05 8.89
CA ASP A 127 -1.52 19.02 9.97
C ASP A 127 -2.27 18.37 11.15
N ALA A 128 -3.32 17.62 10.84
CA ALA A 128 -4.09 16.87 11.83
C ALA A 128 -3.24 15.82 12.58
N LEU A 129 -2.27 15.21 11.89
CA LEU A 129 -1.36 14.22 12.46
C LEU A 129 -0.14 14.85 13.17
N GLY A 130 0.01 16.18 13.14
CA GLY A 130 1.21 16.85 13.63
C GLY A 130 2.48 16.49 12.85
N TYR A 131 2.33 16.03 11.61
CA TYR A 131 3.45 15.64 10.76
C TYR A 131 3.95 16.86 9.96
N PRO A 132 5.21 17.31 10.15
CA PRO A 132 5.77 18.48 9.47
C PRO A 132 6.16 18.23 8.01
N GLY A 133 5.92 17.01 7.52
CA GLY A 133 6.40 16.56 6.22
C GLY A 133 7.81 15.97 6.28
N PRO A 134 8.26 15.39 5.15
CA PRO A 134 9.63 14.88 5.03
C PRO A 134 10.65 16.01 5.19
N ALA A 135 11.83 15.67 5.75
CA ALA A 135 12.95 16.60 5.83
C ALA A 135 13.60 16.77 4.45
N ASP A 136 13.94 18.01 4.07
CA ASP A 136 14.53 18.32 2.76
C ASP A 136 16.00 17.88 2.66
N ALA A 137 16.66 17.76 3.80
CA ALA A 137 18.04 17.29 3.90
C ALA A 137 18.14 16.15 4.93
N PRO A 138 19.05 15.19 4.71
CA PRO A 138 19.46 14.27 5.77
C PRO A 138 19.86 15.09 7.00
N ALA A 139 19.34 14.71 8.17
CA ALA A 139 19.76 15.35 9.41
C ALA A 139 21.27 15.16 9.59
N ASP A 140 21.97 16.26 9.88
CA ASP A 140 23.42 16.28 10.18
C ASP A 140 23.72 15.74 11.60
N THR A 141 22.68 15.35 12.34
CA THR A 141 22.83 14.67 13.62
C THR A 141 23.47 13.31 13.42
N ALA A 142 24.49 13.00 14.22
CA ALA A 142 25.14 11.71 14.25
C ALA A 142 24.09 10.60 14.31
N ARG A 143 24.09 9.70 13.32
CA ARG A 143 23.13 8.62 13.24
C ARG A 143 23.36 7.70 14.45
N PRO A 144 22.38 7.50 15.35
CA PRO A 144 22.58 6.73 16.58
C PRO A 144 22.85 5.25 16.31
N LEU A 145 22.48 4.77 15.12
CA LEU A 145 22.82 3.44 14.63
C LEU A 145 24.11 3.50 13.83
N GLU A 146 25.19 3.03 14.44
CA GLU A 146 26.48 2.87 13.78
C GLU A 146 26.45 1.64 12.86
N THR A 147 26.78 1.85 11.59
CA THR A 147 26.92 0.76 10.64
C THR A 147 28.21 0.00 10.92
N LEU A 148 28.09 -1.24 11.42
CA LEU A 148 29.22 -2.13 11.58
C LEU A 148 29.82 -2.50 10.21
N ARG A 149 31.14 -2.36 10.06
CA ARG A 149 31.89 -2.69 8.83
C ARG A 149 32.96 -3.75 9.13
N PRO A 150 32.58 -5.02 9.33
CA PRO A 150 33.54 -6.09 9.61
C PRO A 150 34.52 -6.24 8.45
N ARG A 151 35.82 -6.17 8.75
CA ARG A 151 36.91 -6.44 7.79
C ARG A 151 37.47 -7.86 7.90
N VAL A 152 37.08 -8.57 8.95
CA VAL A 152 37.46 -9.95 9.24
C VAL A 152 36.19 -10.75 9.50
N GLU A 153 36.31 -12.07 9.41
CA GLU A 153 35.22 -12.98 9.73
C GLU A 153 34.75 -12.74 11.17
N THR A 154 33.50 -12.29 11.30
CA THR A 154 32.89 -11.86 12.56
C THR A 154 31.51 -12.50 12.65
N THR A 155 31.21 -13.11 13.79
CA THR A 155 29.87 -13.67 14.07
C THR A 155 29.05 -12.59 14.78
N TYR A 156 27.88 -12.26 14.25
CA TYR A 156 26.93 -11.35 14.89
C TYR A 156 25.75 -12.11 15.48
N ASP A 157 25.36 -11.69 16.68
CA ASP A 157 24.19 -12.18 17.40
C ASP A 157 23.07 -11.14 17.26
N CYS A 158 21.96 -11.50 16.63
CA CYS A 158 20.85 -10.58 16.40
C CYS A 158 19.48 -11.28 16.51
N ASP A 159 18.47 -10.51 16.88
CA ASP A 159 17.08 -10.95 16.88
C ASP A 159 16.51 -10.84 15.46
N VAL A 160 15.84 -11.91 15.00
CA VAL A 160 15.27 -11.95 13.65
C VAL A 160 13.89 -11.28 13.67
N LEU A 161 13.78 -10.13 13.00
CA LEU A 161 12.48 -9.53 12.67
C LEU A 161 12.03 -9.97 11.27
N VAL A 162 10.97 -10.78 11.19
CA VAL A 162 10.35 -11.16 9.92
C VAL A 162 9.37 -10.07 9.50
N SER A 163 9.82 -9.16 8.62
CA SER A 163 8.95 -8.20 7.96
C SER A 163 8.49 -8.76 6.62
N GLY A 164 7.18 -8.94 6.45
CA GLY A 164 6.56 -9.47 5.23
C GLY A 164 6.55 -8.46 4.08
N ALA A 165 7.72 -8.08 3.55
CA ALA A 165 7.79 -7.37 2.29
C ALA A 165 7.61 -8.37 1.14
N ARG A 166 6.53 -8.25 0.36
CA ARG A 166 6.37 -8.98 -0.92
C ARG A 166 7.30 -8.38 -1.99
N GLY A 167 8.60 -8.43 -1.75
CA GLY A 167 9.65 -8.27 -2.75
C GLY A 167 10.45 -9.56 -2.80
N ARG A 168 11.09 -9.87 -3.92
CA ARG A 168 12.06 -10.97 -3.99
C ARG A 168 13.24 -10.64 -3.06
N ALA A 169 13.11 -10.93 -1.77
CA ALA A 169 14.23 -11.04 -0.87
C ALA A 169 15.01 -12.28 -1.30
N ALA A 170 16.31 -12.11 -1.53
CA ALA A 170 17.23 -13.21 -1.80
C ALA A 170 17.04 -14.29 -0.73
N ALA A 171 16.99 -15.55 -1.16
CA ALA A 171 16.77 -16.71 -0.33
C ALA A 171 17.82 -16.80 0.78
N TRP A 172 17.42 -16.42 2.00
CA TRP A 172 18.06 -16.79 3.24
C TRP A 172 17.01 -17.50 4.09
N TRP A 173 16.54 -18.65 3.61
CA TRP A 173 15.68 -19.54 4.37
C TRP A 173 16.50 -20.76 4.80
N PRO A 174 16.85 -20.92 6.10
CA PRO A 174 17.46 -22.15 6.58
C PRO A 174 16.49 -23.31 6.36
N ALA A 175 16.99 -24.42 5.80
CA ALA A 175 16.19 -25.62 5.53
C ALA A 175 15.52 -26.24 6.78
N SER A 176 15.91 -25.81 7.98
CA SER A 176 15.42 -26.32 9.26
C SER A 176 14.13 -25.66 9.77
N TRP A 177 13.55 -24.69 9.05
CA TRP A 177 12.31 -24.03 9.46
C TRP A 177 11.05 -24.72 8.90
N PRO A 178 10.00 -24.97 9.72
CA PRO A 178 8.79 -25.65 9.26
C PRO A 178 8.03 -24.80 8.22
N PRO A 179 7.52 -25.42 7.14
CA PRO A 179 6.96 -24.71 5.97
C PRO A 179 5.60 -24.03 6.21
N ARG A 180 5.02 -24.14 7.42
CA ARG A 180 3.71 -23.57 7.76
C ARG A 180 3.68 -23.10 9.22
N ALA A 181 4.29 -21.96 9.51
CA ALA A 181 3.97 -21.22 10.72
C ALA A 181 2.98 -20.11 10.35
N SER A 182 1.72 -20.29 10.74
CA SER A 182 0.78 -19.18 10.90
C SER A 182 1.42 -18.13 11.79
N MET A 183 1.28 -16.85 11.42
CA MET A 183 1.88 -15.69 12.08
C MET A 183 1.75 -15.76 13.61
N CYS A 184 2.79 -16.28 14.24
CA CYS A 184 3.12 -16.12 15.64
C CYS A 184 4.48 -15.43 15.63
N TRP A 185 4.59 -14.31 16.34
CA TRP A 185 5.85 -13.59 16.53
C TRP A 185 6.78 -14.49 17.35
N CYS A 186 7.51 -15.37 16.68
CA CYS A 186 8.47 -16.26 17.31
C CYS A 186 9.84 -15.60 17.22
N TRP A 187 10.29 -15.00 18.32
CA TRP A 187 11.65 -14.50 18.45
C TRP A 187 12.60 -15.69 18.57
N LYS A 188 13.48 -15.87 17.58
CA LYS A 188 14.66 -16.75 17.69
C LYS A 188 15.91 -15.95 17.37
N ARG A 189 16.90 -16.13 18.22
CA ARG A 189 18.26 -15.62 18.07
C ARG A 189 19.01 -16.53 17.10
N ALA A 190 19.62 -15.97 16.07
CA ALA A 190 20.35 -16.73 15.05
C ALA A 190 21.72 -16.09 14.79
N PRO A 191 22.81 -16.88 14.80
CA PRO A 191 24.13 -16.38 14.41
C PRO A 191 24.18 -16.16 12.90
N ILE A 192 24.68 -14.99 12.47
CA ILE A 192 24.96 -14.70 11.06
C ILE A 192 26.47 -14.57 10.88
N THR A 193 27.05 -15.42 10.04
CA THR A 193 28.46 -15.39 9.64
C THR A 193 28.59 -14.75 8.26
N THR A 194 29.23 -13.59 8.18
CA THR A 194 29.52 -12.92 6.90
C THR A 194 30.80 -13.50 6.28
N GLY A 195 30.67 -14.25 5.19
CA GLY A 195 31.82 -14.73 4.41
C GLY A 195 32.44 -13.63 3.56
N ALA A 196 33.74 -13.36 3.75
CA ALA A 196 34.50 -12.43 2.92
C ALA A 196 34.72 -13.04 1.53
N THR A 197 33.93 -12.65 0.54
CA THR A 197 34.23 -12.92 -0.87
C THR A 197 35.21 -11.86 -1.38
N SER A 198 36.50 -12.21 -1.44
CA SER A 198 37.52 -11.42 -2.13
C SER A 198 37.17 -11.34 -3.62
N ARG A 199 36.72 -10.17 -4.08
CA ARG A 199 36.54 -9.89 -5.50
C ARG A 199 37.93 -9.60 -6.10
N SER A 200 38.49 -10.56 -6.82
CA SER A 200 39.74 -10.37 -7.59
C SER A 200 39.53 -9.28 -8.65
N ALA A 201 40.40 -8.26 -8.64
CA ALA A 201 40.43 -7.24 -9.67
C ALA A 201 40.86 -7.86 -11.02
N LYS A 202 40.23 -7.40 -12.11
CA LYS A 202 40.59 -7.76 -13.49
C LYS A 202 41.77 -6.88 -13.92
N PRO A 203 42.88 -7.42 -14.45
CA PRO A 203 43.95 -6.60 -15.00
C PRO A 203 43.52 -5.94 -16.31
N THR A 204 44.06 -4.74 -16.51
CA THR A 204 43.88 -3.79 -17.63
C THR A 204 44.18 -4.36 -18.99
#